data_AF-A0A7S4LL86-F1
#
_entry.id   AF-A0A7S4LL86-F1
#
_cell.length_a   1.000
_cell.length_b   1.000
_cell.length_c   1.000
_cell.angle_alpha   90.00
_cell.angle_beta   90.00
_cell.angle_gamma   90.00
#
_symmetry.space_group_name_H-M   'P 1'
#
loop_
_entity.id
_entity.type
_entity.pdbx_description
1 polymer ?
#
loop_
_entity_poly.entity_id
_entity_poly.type
_entity_poly.pdbx_seq_one_letter_code
_entity_poly.pdbx_strand_id
1 'polypeptide(L)'
;FFVRHAHAHSNLAKQLGFRTGEEVQRKELMCSWSQHEIFDAQLTSTGEAQARALNAKLLSPKGLQAMLPAGQTLKVVTSPLSRTIQTAATVFADTTVGKVVASELCRGKIGKYSSGQRRSVSDPQPHAMTAPCPFREGLQHAFGDVV
;
A
#
# COMPACT_ATOMS: atom_id res chain seq x y z
N PHE A 1 -2.94 16.03 -3.65
CA PHE A 1 -2.62 15.68 -2.25
C PHE A 1 -1.88 14.35 -2.23
N PHE A 2 -0.99 14.16 -1.26
CA PHE A 2 -0.29 12.88 -1.06
C PHE A 2 -0.66 12.32 0.31
N VAL A 3 -1.04 11.04 0.33
CA VAL A 3 -1.38 10.31 1.56
C VAL A 3 -0.43 9.13 1.65
N ARG A 4 0.32 9.03 2.75
CA ARG A 4 1.10 7.83 3.07
C ARG A 4 0.13 6.76 3.58
N HIS A 5 0.41 5.49 3.27
CA HIS A 5 -0.37 4.39 3.84
C HIS A 5 -0.40 4.47 5.38
N ALA A 6 -1.52 4.04 5.96
CA ALA A 6 -1.66 3.95 7.40
C ALA A 6 -0.76 2.83 7.98
N HIS A 7 -0.75 2.71 9.31
CA HIS A 7 0.07 1.73 9.99
C HIS A 7 -0.22 0.28 9.54
N ALA A 8 0.82 -0.45 9.14
CA ALA A 8 0.75 -1.80 8.59
C ALA A 8 1.67 -2.76 9.34
N HIS A 9 1.49 -4.07 9.17
CA HIS A 9 2.38 -5.08 9.77
C HIS A 9 3.85 -4.88 9.36
N SER A 10 4.10 -4.42 8.13
CA SER A 10 5.44 -4.00 7.67
C SER A 10 6.09 -2.89 8.52
N ASN A 11 5.31 -2.02 9.18
CA ASN A 11 5.82 -1.00 10.09
C ASN A 11 6.33 -1.63 11.39
N LEU A 12 5.60 -2.61 11.93
CA LEU A 12 6.02 -3.40 13.10
C LEU A 12 7.29 -4.20 12.78
N ALA A 13 7.35 -4.84 11.62
CA ALA A 13 8.56 -5.53 11.16
C ALA A 13 9.77 -4.59 11.15
N LYS A 14 9.64 -3.35 10.65
CA LYS A 14 10.75 -2.39 10.70
C LYS A 14 11.19 -2.06 12.14
N GLN A 15 10.26 -1.97 13.09
CA GLN A 15 10.58 -1.75 14.51
C GLN A 15 11.33 -2.94 15.12
N LEU A 16 11.00 -4.17 14.70
CA LEU A 16 11.68 -5.40 15.09
C LEU A 16 13.04 -5.61 14.39
N GLY A 17 13.52 -4.61 13.65
CA GLY A 17 14.84 -4.60 13.02
C GLY A 17 14.88 -5.30 11.66
N PHE A 18 13.74 -5.50 11.00
CA PHE A 18 13.68 -5.96 9.61
C PHE A 18 13.83 -4.74 8.67
N ARG A 19 15.07 -4.30 8.42
CA ARG A 19 15.36 -3.05 7.70
C ARG A 19 15.67 -3.28 6.23
N THR A 20 16.14 -4.47 5.87
CA THR A 20 16.48 -4.89 4.52
C THR A 20 15.73 -6.17 4.13
N GLY A 21 15.52 -6.38 2.83
CA GLY A 21 14.89 -7.63 2.37
C GLY A 21 15.72 -8.89 2.66
N GLU A 22 17.04 -8.77 2.76
CA GLU A 22 17.94 -9.86 3.16
C GLU A 22 17.77 -10.23 4.64
N GLU A 23 17.63 -9.23 5.53
CA GLU A 23 17.30 -9.48 6.94
C GLU A 23 15.94 -10.15 7.09
N VAL A 24 14.97 -9.80 6.23
CA VAL A 24 13.65 -10.45 6.19
C VAL A 24 13.77 -11.93 5.84
N GLN A 25 14.39 -12.26 4.71
CA GLN A 25 14.57 -13.67 4.32
C GLN A 25 15.33 -14.47 5.39
N ARG A 26 16.35 -13.87 6.00
CA ARG A 26 17.17 -14.54 7.01
C ARG A 26 16.44 -14.75 8.34
N LYS A 27 15.60 -13.78 8.76
CA LYS A 27 14.86 -13.86 10.03
C LYS A 27 13.52 -14.56 9.93
N GLU A 28 12.89 -14.64 8.75
CA GLU A 28 11.73 -15.52 8.53
C GLU A 28 12.03 -16.98 8.82
N LEU A 29 13.23 -17.44 8.44
CA LEU A 29 13.70 -18.77 8.81
C LEU A 29 13.77 -18.96 10.34
N MET A 30 13.66 -17.89 11.14
CA MET A 30 13.76 -17.90 12.59
C MET A 30 12.53 -17.34 13.33
N CYS A 31 11.52 -16.82 12.64
CA CYS A 31 10.36 -16.15 13.25
C CYS A 31 9.08 -16.50 12.48
N SER A 32 7.95 -16.63 13.18
CA SER A 32 6.64 -17.02 12.64
C SER A 32 5.95 -15.98 11.73
N TRP A 33 6.70 -15.03 11.17
CA TRP A 33 6.17 -14.01 10.27
C TRP A 33 6.37 -14.49 8.84
N SER A 34 5.33 -14.38 8.02
CA SER A 34 5.38 -14.70 6.60
C SER A 34 5.87 -13.52 5.76
N GLN A 35 6.45 -13.80 4.58
CA GLN A 35 6.94 -12.79 3.64
C GLN A 35 5.84 -11.79 3.30
N HIS A 36 4.62 -12.31 3.20
CA HIS A 36 3.43 -11.54 2.90
C HIS A 36 3.20 -10.44 3.93
N GLU A 37 3.29 -10.77 5.21
CA GLU A 37 3.10 -9.83 6.32
C GLU A 37 4.16 -8.72 6.38
N ILE A 38 5.27 -8.88 5.65
CA ILE A 38 6.37 -7.93 5.62
C ILE A 38 6.39 -7.12 4.32
N PHE A 39 6.37 -7.76 3.15
CA PHE A 39 6.52 -7.08 1.87
C PHE A 39 5.19 -6.56 1.29
N ASP A 40 4.11 -7.33 1.41
CA ASP A 40 2.75 -6.97 0.99
C ASP A 40 1.79 -6.85 2.19
N ALA A 41 2.32 -6.30 3.27
CA ALA A 41 1.61 -6.23 4.55
C ALA A 41 0.23 -5.58 4.45
N GLN A 42 -0.71 -6.11 5.23
CA GLN A 42 -1.98 -5.47 5.50
C GLN A 42 -1.87 -4.38 6.57
N LEU A 43 -2.90 -3.54 6.67
CA LEU A 43 -3.05 -2.60 7.77
C LEU A 43 -3.24 -3.34 9.11
N THR A 44 -2.72 -2.76 10.18
CA THR A 44 -3.10 -3.19 11.53
C THR A 44 -4.43 -2.54 11.92
N SER A 45 -5.07 -3.02 12.99
CA SER A 45 -6.26 -2.36 13.56
C SER A 45 -6.04 -0.87 13.86
N THR A 46 -4.85 -0.51 14.35
CA THR A 46 -4.43 0.90 14.51
C THR A 46 -4.39 1.65 13.18
N GLY A 47 -3.87 1.03 12.13
CA GLY A 47 -3.81 1.63 10.80
C GLY A 47 -5.19 1.85 10.19
N GLU A 48 -6.10 0.91 10.38
CA GLU A 48 -7.49 1.10 9.95
C GLU A 48 -8.16 2.27 10.68
N ALA A 49 -7.95 2.39 12.00
CA ALA A 49 -8.47 3.51 12.77
C ALA A 49 -7.89 4.86 12.29
N GLN A 50 -6.60 4.90 11.93
CA GLN A 50 -5.97 6.09 11.33
C GLN A 50 -6.60 6.45 9.98
N ALA A 51 -6.84 5.45 9.12
CA ALA A 51 -7.47 5.66 7.81
C ALA A 51 -8.91 6.18 7.95
N ARG A 52 -9.69 5.61 8.88
CA ARG A 52 -11.04 6.10 9.21
C ARG A 52 -11.03 7.53 9.76
N ALA A 53 -10.08 7.84 10.65
CA ALA A 53 -9.94 9.20 11.17
C ALA A 53 -9.60 10.22 10.08
N LEU A 54 -8.82 9.82 9.07
CA LEU A 54 -8.54 10.68 7.92
C LEU A 54 -9.79 10.84 7.04
N ASN A 55 -10.53 9.77 6.76
CA ASN A 55 -11.82 9.84 6.05
C ASN A 55 -12.75 10.89 6.69
N ALA A 56 -12.95 10.81 8.01
CA ALA A 56 -13.78 11.78 8.75
C ALA A 56 -13.31 13.25 8.56
N LYS A 57 -11.99 13.49 8.48
CA LYS A 57 -11.44 14.82 8.19
C LYS A 57 -11.72 15.26 6.75
N LEU A 58 -11.65 14.36 5.78
CA LEU A 58 -11.90 14.67 4.36
C LEU A 58 -13.38 15.01 4.09
N LEU A 59 -14.29 14.41 4.86
CA LEU A 59 -15.74 14.67 4.80
C LEU A 59 -16.17 15.92 5.59
N SER A 60 -15.28 16.50 6.39
CA SER A 60 -15.62 17.70 7.15
C SER A 60 -15.97 18.88 6.23
N PRO A 61 -16.72 19.89 6.69
CA PRO A 61 -17.08 21.06 5.86
C PRO A 61 -15.90 21.88 5.32
N LYS A 62 -14.69 21.65 5.83
CA LYS A 62 -13.43 22.25 5.36
C LYS A 62 -12.48 21.21 4.73
N GLY A 63 -12.97 19.99 4.55
CA GLY A 63 -12.23 18.85 4.06
C GLY A 63 -12.10 18.88 2.53
N LEU A 64 -11.37 17.89 2.02
CA LEU A 64 -11.06 17.77 0.60
C LEU A 64 -12.32 17.77 -0.28
N GLN A 65 -13.41 17.16 0.18
CA GLN A 65 -14.64 17.09 -0.60
C GLN A 65 -15.33 18.44 -0.76
N ALA A 66 -15.29 19.29 0.27
CA ALA A 66 -15.78 20.67 0.19
C ALA A 66 -14.91 21.56 -0.71
N MET A 67 -13.65 21.18 -0.96
CA MET A 67 -12.75 21.88 -1.88
C MET A 67 -12.92 21.49 -3.34
N LEU A 68 -13.70 20.45 -3.65
CA LEU A 68 -13.89 20.01 -5.04
C LEU A 68 -14.89 20.93 -5.74
N PRO A 69 -14.54 21.47 -6.93
CA PRO A 69 -15.49 22.18 -7.76
C PRO A 69 -16.71 21.30 -8.08
N ALA A 70 -17.88 21.93 -8.18
CA ALA A 70 -19.11 21.22 -8.53
C ALA A 70 -18.93 20.39 -9.81
N GLY A 71 -19.32 19.12 -9.75
CA GLY A 71 -19.21 18.18 -10.88
C GLY A 71 -17.82 17.55 -11.07
N GLN A 72 -16.81 17.86 -10.24
CA GLN A 72 -15.53 17.16 -10.29
C GLN A 72 -15.48 15.95 -9.35
N THR A 73 -14.81 14.89 -9.80
CA THR A 73 -14.57 13.67 -9.03
C THR A 73 -13.09 13.47 -8.74
N LEU A 74 -12.76 12.87 -7.60
CA LEU A 74 -11.38 12.53 -7.30
C LEU A 74 -10.87 11.38 -8.18
N LYS A 75 -9.60 11.48 -8.55
CA LYS A 75 -8.81 10.34 -9.05
C LYS A 75 -7.82 9.94 -7.97
N VAL A 76 -7.85 8.68 -7.58
CA VAL A 76 -6.96 8.13 -6.54
C VAL A 76 -5.95 7.22 -7.22
N VAL A 77 -4.66 7.50 -7.01
CA VAL A 77 -3.57 6.64 -7.48
C VAL A 77 -2.90 6.02 -6.28
N THR A 78 -2.78 4.70 -6.26
CA THR A 78 -2.18 3.94 -5.17
C THR A 78 -0.97 3.16 -5.66
N SER A 79 -0.09 2.80 -4.73
CA SER A 79 0.82 1.67 -4.95
C SER A 79 0.03 0.36 -5.07
N PRO A 80 0.55 -0.65 -5.78
CA PRO A 80 -0.11 -1.96 -5.94
C PRO A 80 0.04 -2.87 -4.70
N LEU A 81 0.29 -2.29 -3.53
CA LEU A 81 0.51 -3.04 -2.28
C LEU A 81 -0.75 -3.00 -1.42
N SER A 82 -1.05 -4.09 -0.71
CA SER A 82 -2.29 -4.24 0.06
C SER A 82 -2.50 -3.10 1.05
N ARG A 83 -1.51 -2.73 1.88
CA ARG A 83 -1.61 -1.57 2.79
C ARG A 83 -2.00 -0.26 2.12
N THR A 84 -1.53 0.02 0.90
CA THR A 84 -1.84 1.27 0.19
C THR A 84 -3.23 1.25 -0.41
N ILE A 85 -3.66 0.10 -0.93
CA ILE A 85 -5.02 -0.08 -1.47
C ILE A 85 -6.04 -0.05 -0.33
N GLN A 86 -5.79 -0.77 0.76
CA GLN A 86 -6.64 -0.76 1.97
C GLN A 86 -6.74 0.64 2.57
N THR A 87 -5.61 1.38 2.66
CA THR A 87 -5.66 2.77 3.13
C THR A 87 -6.55 3.61 2.22
N ALA A 88 -6.39 3.52 0.89
CA ALA A 88 -7.19 4.30 -0.04
C ALA A 88 -8.67 3.92 0.02
N ALA A 89 -9.00 2.63 0.04
CA ALA A 89 -10.36 2.14 0.17
C ALA A 89 -11.04 2.69 1.43
N THR A 90 -10.35 2.65 2.57
CA THR A 90 -10.90 3.16 3.84
C THR A 90 -10.96 4.68 3.90
N VAL A 91 -9.95 5.39 3.39
CA VAL A 91 -9.92 6.86 3.42
C VAL A 91 -10.99 7.47 2.53
N PHE A 92 -11.28 6.83 1.39
CA PHE A 92 -12.21 7.36 0.38
C PHE A 92 -13.54 6.61 0.31
N ALA A 93 -13.87 5.75 1.29
CA ALA A 93 -15.08 4.93 1.28
C ALA A 93 -16.36 5.73 1.00
N ASP A 94 -16.47 6.90 1.62
CA ASP A 94 -17.64 7.78 1.54
C ASP A 94 -17.41 9.02 0.65
N THR A 95 -16.31 9.04 -0.10
CA THR A 95 -15.96 10.15 -0.98
C THR A 95 -16.30 9.79 -2.43
N THR A 96 -16.83 10.73 -3.19
CA THR A 96 -17.08 10.52 -4.63
C THR A 96 -15.76 10.45 -5.40
N VAL A 97 -15.31 9.22 -5.65
CA VAL A 97 -14.10 8.91 -6.43
C VAL A 97 -14.52 8.42 -7.82
N GLY A 98 -14.04 9.10 -8.86
CA GLY A 98 -14.33 8.75 -10.24
C GLY A 98 -13.47 7.58 -10.75
N LYS A 99 -12.22 7.47 -10.28
CA LYS A 99 -11.33 6.37 -10.65
C LYS A 99 -10.25 6.12 -9.60
N VAL A 100 -10.07 4.85 -9.22
CA VAL A 100 -8.92 4.37 -8.44
C VAL A 100 -7.98 3.58 -9.36
N VAL A 101 -6.68 3.86 -9.32
CA VAL A 101 -5.67 3.20 -10.15
C VAL A 101 -4.51 2.73 -9.28
N ALA A 102 -4.17 1.45 -9.34
CA ALA A 102 -2.92 0.94 -8.80
C ALA A 102 -1.79 1.18 -9.83
N SER A 103 -0.68 1.78 -9.39
CA SER A 103 0.46 2.13 -10.24
C SER A 103 1.78 1.67 -9.63
N GLU A 104 2.53 0.89 -10.39
CA GLU A 104 3.88 0.42 -10.03
C GLU A 104 4.87 1.57 -9.77
N LEU A 105 4.65 2.74 -10.38
CA LEU A 105 5.48 3.92 -10.15
C LEU A 105 5.39 4.44 -8.70
N CYS A 106 4.32 4.08 -7.98
CA CYS A 106 4.14 4.45 -6.59
C CYS A 106 4.62 3.37 -5.61
N ARG A 107 5.16 2.23 -6.10
CA ARG A 107 5.43 1.04 -5.28
C ARG A 107 6.50 1.29 -4.22
N GLY A 108 6.16 0.97 -2.96
CA GLY A 108 7.05 1.10 -1.81
C GLY A 108 8.17 0.05 -1.76
N LYS A 109 9.28 0.36 -1.07
CA LYS A 109 10.45 -0.52 -0.91
C LYS A 109 10.77 -0.83 0.56
N ILE A 110 11.42 -1.96 0.79
CA ILE A 110 12.11 -2.32 2.03
C ILE A 110 13.58 -2.55 1.66
N GLY A 111 14.44 -1.56 1.95
CA GLY A 111 15.79 -1.49 1.40
C GLY A 111 15.75 -1.41 -0.14
N LYS A 112 16.50 -2.28 -0.82
CA LYS A 112 16.52 -2.43 -2.30
C LYS A 112 15.40 -3.33 -2.86
N TYR A 113 14.66 -4.02 -1.97
CA TYR A 113 13.65 -5.00 -2.34
C TYR A 113 12.24 -4.43 -2.29
N SER A 114 11.35 -5.01 -3.07
CA SER A 114 9.92 -4.76 -3.00
C SER A 114 9.17 -6.09 -3.05
N SER A 115 7.86 -6.03 -2.78
CA SER A 115 7.02 -7.19 -3.04
C SER A 115 6.94 -7.43 -4.54
N GLY A 116 7.07 -8.69 -4.96
CA GLY A 116 6.71 -9.11 -6.32
C GLY A 116 5.19 -9.16 -6.55
N GLN A 117 4.39 -8.99 -5.49
CA GLN A 117 2.94 -9.00 -5.58
C GLN A 117 2.39 -7.73 -6.22
N ARG A 118 1.34 -7.91 -7.00
CA ARG A 118 0.60 -6.83 -7.66
C ARG A 118 -0.86 -7.01 -7.39
N ARG A 119 -1.41 -6.10 -6.59
CA ARG A 119 -2.84 -6.10 -6.28
C ARG A 119 -3.57 -5.22 -7.26
N SER A 120 -4.64 -5.76 -7.82
CA SER A 120 -5.67 -4.93 -8.42
C SER A 120 -6.46 -4.25 -7.30
N VAL A 121 -7.01 -3.07 -7.59
CA VAL A 121 -7.96 -2.42 -6.67
C VAL A 121 -9.18 -3.32 -6.43
N SER A 122 -9.57 -4.13 -7.42
CA SER A 122 -10.70 -5.05 -7.35
C SER A 122 -10.43 -6.32 -6.54
N ASP A 123 -9.17 -6.62 -6.22
CA ASP A 123 -8.78 -7.81 -5.45
C ASP A 123 -7.66 -7.46 -4.46
N PRO A 124 -8.01 -6.87 -3.31
CA PRO A 124 -7.05 -6.45 -2.30
C PRO A 124 -6.60 -7.60 -1.37
N GLN A 125 -7.20 -8.79 -1.48
CA GLN A 125 -6.95 -9.90 -0.57
C GLN A 125 -5.54 -10.46 -0.76
N PRO A 126 -4.91 -10.99 0.31
CA PRO A 126 -3.56 -11.50 0.26
C PRO A 126 -3.54 -12.87 -0.43
N HIS A 127 -2.72 -13.00 -1.47
CA HIS A 127 -2.43 -14.27 -2.16
C HIS A 127 -1.04 -14.74 -1.74
N ALA A 128 -0.80 -16.05 -1.86
CA ALA A 128 0.51 -16.64 -1.62
C ALA A 128 1.60 -15.86 -2.37
N MET A 129 2.65 -15.47 -1.64
CA MET A 129 3.68 -14.62 -2.20
C MET A 129 4.53 -15.36 -3.24
N THR A 130 4.72 -14.74 -4.40
CA THR A 130 5.95 -14.86 -5.18
C THR A 130 7.09 -14.18 -4.43
N ALA A 131 8.26 -14.82 -4.39
CA ALA A 131 9.40 -14.41 -3.57
C ALA A 131 9.76 -12.90 -3.72
N PRO A 132 10.36 -12.26 -2.68
CA PRO A 132 10.82 -10.89 -2.75
C PRO A 132 11.77 -10.70 -3.93
N CYS A 133 11.55 -9.67 -4.73
CA CYS A 133 12.41 -9.37 -5.88
C CYS A 133 13.07 -7.99 -5.74
N PRO A 134 14.27 -7.80 -6.32
CA PRO A 134 14.83 -6.49 -6.55
C PRO A 134 13.82 -5.58 -7.26
N PHE A 135 13.71 -4.33 -6.81
CA PHE A 135 12.70 -3.41 -7.32
C PHE A 135 12.76 -3.22 -8.85
N ARG A 136 13.95 -3.27 -9.45
CA ARG A 136 14.14 -3.15 -10.91
C ARG A 136 13.54 -4.32 -11.67
N GLU A 137 13.77 -5.54 -11.21
CA GLU A 137 13.18 -6.75 -11.82
C GLU A 137 11.66 -6.73 -11.72
N GLY A 138 11.14 -6.28 -10.58
CA GLY A 138 9.70 -6.10 -10.40
C GLY A 138 9.08 -5.02 -11.30
N LEU A 139 9.87 -4.08 -11.84
CA LEU A 139 9.42 -3.10 -12.85
C LEU A 139 9.52 -3.68 -14.27
N GLN A 140 10.61 -4.38 -14.60
CA GLN A 140 10.76 -5.05 -15.91
C GLN A 140 9.64 -6.08 -16.14
N HIS A 141 9.28 -6.86 -15.12
CA HIS A 141 8.11 -7.73 -15.21
C HIS A 141 6.77 -6.99 -15.42
N ALA A 142 6.70 -5.68 -15.14
CA ALA A 142 5.46 -4.88 -15.24
C ALA A 142 5.33 -4.20 -16.58
N PHE A 143 6.44 -3.73 -17.11
CA PHE A 143 6.47 -2.89 -18.28
C PHE A 143 7.20 -3.55 -19.47
N GLY A 144 7.71 -4.78 -19.32
CA GLY A 144 8.61 -5.41 -20.27
C GLY A 144 10.00 -4.76 -20.29
N ASP A 145 10.82 -5.07 -21.30
CA ASP A 145 12.10 -4.41 -21.59
C ASP A 145 11.91 -2.98 -22.15
N VAL A 146 11.05 -2.20 -21.52
CA VAL A 146 10.80 -0.80 -21.85
C VAL A 146 11.43 0.06 -20.76
N VAL A 147 12.76 -0.05 -20.61
CA VAL A 147 13.65 0.95 -19.98
C VAL A 147 15.00 0.90 -20.67
#